data_AF-A0A964XPP0-F1
#
_entry.id   AF-A0A964XPP0-F1
#
_cell.length_a   1.000
_cell.length_b   1.000
_cell.length_c   1.000
_cell.angle_alpha   90.00
_cell.angle_beta   90.00
_cell.angle_gamma   90.00
#
_symmetry.space_group_name_H-M   'P 1'
#
loop_
_entity.id
_entity.type
_entity.pdbx_description
1 polymer ?
#
loop_
_entity_poly.entity_id
_entity_poly.type
_entity_poly.pdbx_seq_one_letter_code
_entity_poly.pdbx_strand_id
1 'polypeptide(L)'
;MTALDRQDEPVTAVRPATAGRLRYLILAMLFAVTTINYADRATLSIAGDAMQRDLHISSGELGLLFSAFSWSYLIAQIPGGWLLDRYGSKKVYGAAIFLWSVFTMMQGAIGFFSGAAVVLLFVLRFVVGLAEAPSFPGNSRIVAAWFPTKERGFAAALFNSAQYFATVAFAPLMGWLVVSLGWEHVFTVVGGVGVVLALIWTKVIHP
;
A
#
# COMPACT_ATOMS: atom_id res chain seq x y z
N MET A 1 39.72 -25.95 -45.59
CA MET A 1 39.60 -24.57 -46.12
C MET A 1 38.28 -24.55 -46.86
N THR A 2 37.16 -23.98 -46.40
CA THR A 2 36.94 -22.91 -45.40
C THR A 2 35.44 -22.90 -45.09
N ALA A 3 35.05 -22.84 -43.81
CA ALA A 3 33.81 -22.22 -43.27
C ALA A 3 33.36 -22.87 -41.93
N LEU A 4 34.29 -23.06 -40.99
CA LEU A 4 33.99 -23.20 -39.56
C LEU A 4 34.11 -21.83 -38.86
N ASP A 5 33.64 -20.76 -39.52
CA ASP A 5 33.78 -19.38 -39.03
C ASP A 5 32.41 -18.70 -38.95
N ARG A 6 31.59 -19.20 -38.01
CA ARG A 6 30.40 -18.52 -37.50
C ARG A 6 30.35 -18.70 -35.99
N GLN A 7 31.31 -18.11 -35.31
CA GLN A 7 31.16 -17.71 -33.92
C GLN A 7 31.49 -16.22 -33.85
N ASP A 8 30.85 -15.53 -32.90
CA ASP A 8 31.10 -14.14 -32.51
C ASP A 8 30.24 -13.06 -33.19
N GLU A 9 28.93 -13.21 -33.15
CA GLU A 9 28.11 -12.01 -32.88
C GLU A 9 28.21 -11.69 -31.39
N PRO A 10 28.71 -10.50 -30.99
CA PRO A 10 28.73 -10.12 -29.59
C PRO A 10 27.29 -10.00 -29.12
N VAL A 11 26.88 -10.92 -28.23
CA VAL A 11 25.66 -10.77 -27.44
C VAL A 11 25.73 -9.39 -26.81
N THR A 12 24.90 -8.46 -27.30
CA THR A 12 24.84 -7.09 -26.79
C THR A 12 24.48 -7.16 -25.31
N ALA A 13 25.49 -7.10 -24.46
CA ALA A 13 25.33 -7.08 -23.01
C ALA A 13 24.54 -5.82 -22.64
N VAL A 14 23.28 -6.01 -22.29
CA VAL A 14 22.42 -4.94 -21.78
C VAL A 14 23.08 -4.36 -20.52
N ARG A 15 23.25 -3.03 -20.52
CA ARG A 15 24.12 -2.26 -19.63
C ARG A 15 23.86 -2.54 -18.12
N PRO A 16 24.86 -2.95 -17.32
CA PRO A 16 24.68 -3.32 -15.91
C PRO A 16 24.42 -2.13 -14.95
N ALA A 17 24.85 -0.91 -15.28
CA ALA A 17 24.71 0.25 -14.40
C ALA A 17 23.28 0.82 -14.32
N THR A 18 22.51 0.74 -15.41
CA THR A 18 21.11 1.19 -15.50
C THR A 18 20.15 0.27 -14.74
N ALA A 19 20.42 -1.05 -14.76
CA ALA A 19 19.67 -2.02 -13.96
C ALA A 19 19.84 -1.79 -12.45
N GLY A 20 21.04 -1.40 -12.02
CA GLY A 20 21.37 -1.12 -10.61
C GLY A 20 20.64 0.10 -10.04
N ARG A 21 20.50 1.20 -10.78
CA ARG A 21 19.76 2.38 -10.30
C ARG A 21 18.24 2.11 -10.27
N LEU A 22 17.72 1.38 -11.26
CA LEU A 22 16.30 1.07 -11.36
C LEU A 22 15.82 0.13 -10.24
N ARG A 23 16.60 -0.89 -9.85
CA ARG A 23 16.23 -1.78 -8.73
C ARG A 23 16.05 -1.03 -7.41
N TYR A 24 16.92 -0.05 -7.10
CA TYR A 24 16.80 0.73 -5.88
C TYR A 24 15.66 1.74 -5.94
N LEU A 25 15.33 2.26 -7.13
CA LEU A 25 14.12 3.06 -7.32
C LEU A 25 12.86 2.22 -7.05
N ILE A 26 12.82 0.98 -7.52
CA ILE A 26 11.71 0.05 -7.23
C ILE A 26 11.63 -0.23 -5.73
N LEU A 27 12.76 -0.49 -5.07
CA LEU A 27 12.80 -0.69 -3.63
C LEU A 27 12.33 0.54 -2.85
N ALA A 28 12.70 1.75 -3.28
CA ALA A 28 12.19 3.00 -2.72
C ALA A 28 10.67 3.13 -2.92
N MET A 29 10.14 2.71 -4.08
CA MET A 29 8.70 2.66 -4.31
C MET A 29 7.99 1.65 -3.40
N LEU A 30 8.54 0.44 -3.24
CA LEU A 30 7.97 -0.56 -2.31
C LEU A 30 8.01 -0.05 -0.86
N PHE A 31 9.09 0.63 -0.47
CA PHE A 31 9.19 1.28 0.83
C PHE A 31 8.10 2.33 1.00
N ALA A 32 7.96 3.27 0.04
CA ALA A 32 6.94 4.32 0.09
C ALA A 32 5.51 3.75 0.14
N VAL A 33 5.20 2.75 -0.70
CA VAL A 33 3.89 2.09 -0.70
C VAL A 33 3.62 1.41 0.64
N THR A 34 4.61 0.72 1.20
CA THR A 34 4.48 0.06 2.51
C THR A 34 4.32 1.10 3.62
N THR A 35 5.02 2.24 3.54
CA THR A 35 4.84 3.35 4.48
C THR A 35 3.39 3.85 4.46
N ILE A 36 2.82 4.12 3.27
CA ILE A 36 1.43 4.57 3.15
C ILE A 36 0.45 3.51 3.63
N ASN A 37 0.69 2.24 3.30
CA ASN A 37 -0.14 1.12 3.76
C ASN A 37 -0.23 1.07 5.29
N TYR A 38 0.88 1.25 6.00
CA TYR A 38 0.85 1.29 7.47
C TYR A 38 0.30 2.61 8.03
N ALA A 39 0.53 3.73 7.35
CA ALA A 39 -0.11 4.99 7.72
C ALA A 39 -1.63 4.87 7.66
N ASP A 40 -2.17 4.24 6.61
CA ASP A 40 -3.59 3.94 6.43
C ASP A 40 -4.17 3.15 7.60
N ARG A 41 -3.51 2.06 7.98
CA ARG A 41 -3.93 1.22 9.11
C ARG A 41 -3.95 1.97 10.43
N ALA A 42 -3.03 2.92 10.61
CA ALA A 42 -2.96 3.74 11.81
C ALA A 42 -4.02 4.86 11.87
N THR A 43 -4.63 5.23 10.73
CA THR A 43 -5.63 6.32 10.68
C THR A 43 -6.76 6.14 11.68
N LEU A 44 -7.35 4.94 11.78
CA LEU A 44 -8.48 4.69 12.70
C LEU A 44 -8.08 4.82 14.15
N SER A 45 -6.87 4.35 14.48
CA SER A 45 -6.39 4.36 15.86
C SER A 45 -6.11 5.78 16.32
N ILE A 46 -5.65 6.66 15.41
CA ILE A 46 -5.33 8.05 15.74
C ILE A 46 -6.58 8.92 15.72
N ALA A 47 -7.48 8.68 14.76
CA ALA A 47 -8.75 9.39 14.65
C ALA A 47 -9.83 8.87 15.62
N GLY A 48 -9.66 7.67 16.18
CA GLY A 48 -10.70 6.91 16.88
C GLY A 48 -11.39 7.69 17.99
N ASP A 49 -10.63 8.28 18.91
CA ASP A 49 -11.18 9.04 20.04
C ASP A 49 -11.98 10.27 19.61
N ALA A 50 -11.60 10.90 18.49
CA ALA A 50 -12.36 12.03 17.93
C ALA A 50 -13.63 11.53 17.22
N MET A 51 -13.52 10.46 16.42
CA MET A 51 -14.67 9.82 15.77
C MET A 51 -15.72 9.32 16.77
N GLN A 52 -15.31 8.73 17.89
CA GLN A 52 -16.22 8.29 18.94
C GLN A 52 -17.03 9.43 19.53
N ARG A 53 -16.39 10.60 19.74
CA ARG A 53 -17.06 11.79 20.27
C ARG A 53 -18.01 12.41 19.26
N ASP A 54 -17.58 12.56 18.00
CA ASP A 54 -18.36 13.28 16.98
C ASP A 54 -19.50 12.42 16.41
N LEU A 55 -19.24 11.13 16.21
CA LEU A 55 -20.19 10.19 15.59
C LEU A 55 -20.92 9.32 16.61
N HIS A 56 -20.67 9.52 17.91
CA HIS A 56 -21.26 8.74 19.02
C HIS A 56 -21.01 7.23 18.90
N ILE A 57 -19.84 6.86 18.38
CA ILE A 57 -19.44 5.45 18.19
C ILE A 57 -18.96 4.89 19.52
N SER A 58 -19.53 3.76 19.95
CA SER A 58 -19.08 3.05 21.14
C SER A 58 -17.71 2.36 20.94
N SER A 59 -17.03 2.03 22.02
CA SER A 59 -15.76 1.28 21.94
C SER A 59 -15.92 -0.12 21.34
N GLY A 60 -17.08 -0.75 21.53
CA GLY A 60 -17.40 -2.02 20.90
C GLY A 60 -17.51 -1.89 19.37
N GLU A 61 -18.21 -0.85 18.89
CA GLU A 61 -18.32 -0.57 17.46
C GLU A 61 -16.98 -0.19 16.83
N LEU A 62 -16.16 0.61 17.52
CA LEU A 62 -14.80 0.91 17.05
C LEU A 62 -13.97 -0.38 16.92
N GLY A 63 -14.11 -1.32 17.86
CA GLY A 63 -13.52 -2.66 17.79
C GLY A 63 -14.00 -3.47 16.57
N LEU A 64 -15.29 -3.36 16.22
CA LEU A 64 -15.83 -3.97 14.99
C LEU A 64 -15.22 -3.36 13.74
N LEU A 65 -14.98 -2.04 13.70
CA LEU A 65 -14.34 -1.36 12.57
C LEU A 65 -12.88 -1.83 12.36
N PHE A 66 -12.11 -2.01 13.44
CA PHE A 66 -10.77 -2.64 13.36
C PHE A 66 -10.84 -4.09 12.85
N SER A 67 -11.85 -4.83 13.30
CA SER A 67 -12.04 -6.23 12.93
C SER A 67 -12.44 -6.39 11.45
N ALA A 68 -13.25 -5.47 10.92
CA ALA A 68 -13.69 -5.47 9.53
C ALA A 68 -12.52 -5.49 8.54
N PHE A 69 -11.53 -4.63 8.78
CA PHE A 69 -10.27 -4.61 8.03
C PHE A 69 -9.50 -5.91 8.20
N SER A 70 -9.33 -6.38 9.44
CA SER A 70 -8.49 -7.54 9.74
C SER A 70 -9.02 -8.84 9.10
N TRP A 71 -10.33 -9.08 9.18
CA TRP A 71 -10.98 -10.26 8.60
C TRP A 71 -10.97 -10.23 7.07
N SER A 72 -11.33 -9.10 6.47
CA SER A 72 -11.30 -8.94 5.01
C SER A 72 -9.88 -9.12 4.47
N TYR A 73 -8.89 -8.49 5.10
CA TYR A 73 -7.49 -8.64 4.75
C TYR A 73 -7.05 -10.10 4.78
N LEU A 74 -7.34 -10.83 5.87
CA LEU A 74 -7.02 -12.25 6.00
C LEU A 74 -7.63 -13.09 4.87
N ILE A 75 -8.93 -12.94 4.62
CA ILE A 75 -9.65 -13.70 3.60
C ILE A 75 -9.11 -13.38 2.20
N ALA A 76 -8.75 -12.13 1.94
CA ALA A 76 -8.25 -11.68 0.65
C ALA A 76 -6.77 -12.02 0.39
N GLN A 77 -6.02 -12.56 1.36
CA GLN A 77 -4.63 -12.99 1.13
C GLN A 77 -4.52 -14.03 0.01
N ILE A 78 -5.38 -15.06 0.01
CA ILE A 78 -5.33 -16.15 -0.98
C ILE A 78 -5.80 -15.64 -2.36
N PRO A 79 -6.98 -14.99 -2.50
CA PRO A 79 -7.41 -14.41 -3.77
C PRO A 79 -6.45 -13.34 -4.29
N GLY A 80 -5.88 -12.51 -3.41
CA GLY A 80 -4.92 -11.47 -3.76
C GLY A 80 -3.64 -12.05 -4.36
N GLY A 81 -3.11 -13.13 -3.76
CA GLY A 81 -2.00 -13.90 -4.32
C GLY A 81 -2.30 -14.44 -5.72
N TRP A 82 -3.45 -15.10 -5.88
CA TRP A 82 -3.90 -15.61 -7.18
C TRP A 82 -4.06 -14.49 -8.23
N LEU A 83 -4.56 -13.32 -7.83
CA LEU A 83 -4.74 -12.19 -8.73
C LEU A 83 -3.37 -11.69 -9.23
N LEU A 84 -2.37 -11.61 -8.35
CA LEU A 84 -0.99 -11.29 -8.68
C LEU A 84 -0.36 -12.31 -9.63
N ASP A 85 -0.63 -13.60 -9.43
CA ASP A 85 -0.19 -14.67 -10.34
C ASP A 85 -0.77 -14.51 -11.74
N ARG A 86 -2.07 -14.22 -11.83
CA ARG A 86 -2.81 -14.19 -13.09
C ARG A 86 -2.60 -12.91 -13.90
N TYR A 87 -2.56 -11.75 -13.25
CA TYR A 87 -2.58 -10.44 -13.92
C TYR A 87 -1.27 -9.65 -13.76
N GLY A 88 -0.33 -10.14 -12.94
CA GLY A 88 0.99 -9.56 -12.73
C GLY A 88 1.02 -8.45 -11.67
N SER A 89 2.17 -8.33 -10.98
CA SER A 89 2.33 -7.44 -9.83
C SER A 89 2.09 -5.97 -10.15
N LYS A 90 2.56 -5.46 -11.29
CA LYS A 90 2.41 -4.03 -11.64
C LYS A 90 0.95 -3.60 -11.64
N LYS A 91 0.09 -4.34 -12.36
CA LYS A 91 -1.31 -3.95 -12.59
C LYS A 91 -2.15 -4.14 -11.33
N VAL A 92 -2.06 -5.32 -10.72
CA VAL A 92 -2.83 -5.65 -9.52
C VAL A 92 -2.47 -4.74 -8.37
N TYR A 93 -1.18 -4.53 -8.15
CA TYR A 93 -0.73 -3.73 -7.02
C TYR A 93 -1.01 -2.24 -7.24
N GLY A 94 -0.86 -1.74 -8.48
CA GLY A 94 -1.27 -0.37 -8.82
C GLY A 94 -2.77 -0.13 -8.61
N ALA A 95 -3.61 -1.08 -9.02
CA ALA A 95 -5.05 -1.03 -8.79
C ALA A 95 -5.39 -1.10 -7.30
N ALA A 96 -4.71 -1.96 -6.54
CA ALA A 96 -4.85 -2.04 -5.09
C ALA A 96 -4.53 -0.69 -4.44
N ILE A 97 -3.37 -0.08 -4.73
CA ILE A 97 -2.94 1.22 -4.17
C ILE A 97 -4.02 2.26 -4.41
N PHE A 98 -4.50 2.35 -5.65
CA PHE A 98 -5.54 3.30 -6.00
C PHE A 98 -6.85 3.04 -5.24
N LEU A 99 -7.33 1.78 -5.23
CA LEU A 99 -8.60 1.43 -4.62
C LEU A 99 -8.60 1.68 -3.11
N TRP A 100 -7.63 1.16 -2.36
CA TRP A 100 -7.61 1.37 -0.91
C TRP A 100 -7.52 2.87 -0.60
N SER A 101 -6.72 3.63 -1.36
CA SER A 101 -6.53 5.06 -1.12
C SER A 101 -7.82 5.85 -1.34
N VAL A 102 -8.56 5.55 -2.40
CA VAL A 102 -9.87 6.17 -2.67
C VAL A 102 -10.86 5.83 -1.56
N PHE A 103 -10.95 4.56 -1.15
CA PHE A 103 -11.87 4.17 -0.08
C PHE A 103 -11.47 4.75 1.28
N THR A 104 -10.19 4.95 1.55
CA THR A 104 -9.72 5.70 2.72
C THR A 104 -10.15 7.16 2.65
N MET A 105 -9.98 7.85 1.51
CA MET A 105 -10.49 9.23 1.38
C MET A 105 -12.00 9.30 1.64
N MET A 106 -12.77 8.33 1.14
CA MET A 106 -14.21 8.25 1.36
C MET A 106 -14.59 8.10 2.83
N GLN A 107 -13.74 7.50 3.67
CA GLN A 107 -14.00 7.43 5.12
C GLN A 107 -13.99 8.82 5.77
N GLY A 108 -13.22 9.78 5.24
CA GLY A 108 -13.25 11.17 5.74
C GLY A 108 -14.58 11.88 5.49
N ALA A 109 -15.37 11.43 4.51
CA ALA A 109 -16.68 12.00 4.22
C ALA A 109 -17.83 11.39 5.05
N ILE A 110 -17.55 10.50 6.00
CA ILE A 110 -18.62 9.82 6.76
C ILE A 110 -19.40 10.78 7.67
N GLY A 111 -18.81 11.90 8.08
CA GLY A 111 -19.49 12.91 8.92
C GLY A 111 -20.80 13.44 8.30
N PHE A 112 -20.93 13.41 6.98
CA PHE A 112 -22.16 13.80 6.27
C PHE A 112 -23.30 12.77 6.37
N PHE A 113 -23.03 11.56 6.88
CA PHE A 113 -23.96 10.42 6.93
C PHE A 113 -24.16 9.91 8.36
N SER A 114 -24.40 10.82 9.31
CA SER A 114 -24.45 10.53 10.76
C SER A 114 -25.37 9.36 11.15
N GLY A 115 -26.52 9.19 10.50
CA GLY A 115 -27.46 8.09 10.79
C GLY A 115 -27.00 6.69 10.36
N ALA A 116 -25.99 6.57 9.51
CA ALA A 116 -25.48 5.29 8.99
C ALA A 116 -23.94 5.17 9.10
N ALA A 117 -23.31 6.03 9.91
CA ALA A 117 -21.86 6.20 9.92
C ALA A 117 -21.10 4.90 10.24
N VAL A 118 -21.53 4.16 11.26
CA VAL A 118 -20.88 2.90 11.68
C VAL A 118 -20.93 1.84 10.58
N VAL A 119 -22.11 1.63 9.97
CA VAL A 119 -22.30 0.62 8.92
C VAL A 119 -21.48 0.97 7.68
N LEU A 120 -21.51 2.24 7.25
CA LEU A 120 -20.76 2.67 6.09
C LEU A 120 -19.25 2.67 6.35
N LEU A 121 -18.79 3.07 7.55
CA LEU A 121 -17.38 2.88 7.94
C LEU A 121 -16.98 1.40 7.94
N PHE A 122 -17.83 0.51 8.43
CA PHE A 122 -17.56 -0.93 8.44
C PHE A 122 -17.37 -1.45 7.01
N VAL A 123 -18.25 -1.08 6.09
CA VAL A 123 -18.16 -1.46 4.68
C VAL A 123 -16.89 -0.89 4.05
N LEU A 124 -16.60 0.40 4.24
CA LEU A 124 -15.39 1.03 3.72
C LEU A 124 -14.13 0.35 4.26
N ARG A 125 -14.09 0.02 5.55
CA ARG A 125 -12.99 -0.71 6.21
C ARG A 125 -12.80 -2.10 5.66
N PHE A 126 -13.90 -2.80 5.44
CA PHE A 126 -13.89 -4.13 4.85
C PHE A 126 -13.32 -4.07 3.43
N VAL A 127 -13.76 -3.11 2.60
CA VAL A 127 -13.26 -2.95 1.24
C VAL A 127 -11.78 -2.55 1.21
N VAL A 128 -11.34 -1.66 2.10
CA VAL A 128 -9.92 -1.31 2.25
C VAL A 128 -9.10 -2.55 2.60
N GLY A 129 -9.54 -3.40 3.54
CA GLY A 129 -8.83 -4.64 3.88
C GLY A 129 -8.73 -5.61 2.70
N LEU A 130 -9.81 -5.77 1.90
CA LEU A 130 -9.77 -6.55 0.66
C LEU A 130 -8.76 -5.99 -0.35
N ALA A 131 -8.73 -4.67 -0.52
CA ALA A 131 -7.87 -3.99 -1.48
C ALA A 131 -6.39 -4.01 -1.06
N GLU A 132 -6.09 -3.94 0.24
CA GLU A 132 -4.72 -3.96 0.75
C GLU A 132 -4.07 -5.34 0.80
N ALA A 133 -4.84 -6.43 0.83
CA ALA A 133 -4.34 -7.80 0.94
C ALA A 133 -3.18 -8.18 -0.01
N PRO A 134 -3.21 -7.86 -1.33
CA PRO A 134 -2.12 -8.24 -2.23
C PRO A 134 -0.78 -7.52 -1.96
N SER A 135 -0.71 -6.60 -0.99
CA SER A 135 0.48 -5.74 -0.82
C SER A 135 1.76 -6.50 -0.49
N PHE A 136 1.75 -7.33 0.54
CA PHE A 136 2.95 -8.07 0.95
C PHE A 136 3.34 -9.21 0.00
N PRO A 137 2.39 -10.02 -0.53
CA PRO A 137 2.70 -10.95 -1.60
C PRO A 137 3.28 -10.23 -2.83
N GLY A 138 2.72 -9.06 -3.17
CA GLY A 138 3.18 -8.20 -4.26
C GLY A 138 4.61 -7.71 -4.05
N ASN A 139 4.93 -7.15 -2.88
CA ASN A 139 6.28 -6.73 -2.49
C ASN A 139 7.28 -7.87 -2.64
N SER A 140 6.96 -9.04 -2.07
CA SER A 140 7.84 -10.21 -2.09
C SER A 140 8.11 -10.70 -3.52
N ARG A 141 7.08 -10.73 -4.37
CA ARG A 141 7.21 -11.10 -5.78
C ARG A 141 8.04 -10.11 -6.58
N ILE A 142 7.85 -8.81 -6.36
CA ILE A 142 8.63 -7.77 -7.05
C ILE A 142 10.11 -7.84 -6.62
N VAL A 143 10.39 -7.99 -5.33
CA VAL A 143 11.77 -8.17 -4.84
C VAL A 143 12.39 -9.42 -5.44
N ALA A 144 11.66 -10.53 -5.53
CA ALA A 144 12.16 -11.75 -6.15
C ALA A 144 12.48 -11.57 -7.64
N ALA A 145 11.67 -10.79 -8.37
CA ALA A 145 11.88 -10.53 -9.79
C ALA A 145 13.05 -9.58 -10.08
N TRP A 146 13.26 -8.56 -9.23
CA TRP A 146 14.20 -7.47 -9.51
C TRP A 146 15.56 -7.59 -8.79
N PHE A 147 15.66 -8.39 -7.72
CA PHE A 147 16.88 -8.51 -6.93
C PHE A 147 17.53 -9.91 -7.04
N PRO A 148 18.87 -9.98 -7.15
CA PRO A 148 19.62 -11.23 -7.03
C PRO A 148 19.37 -11.90 -5.69
N THR A 149 19.38 -13.24 -5.64
CA THR A 149 19.07 -14.03 -4.42
C THR A 149 19.83 -13.56 -3.17
N LYS A 150 21.09 -13.17 -3.31
CA LYS A 150 21.93 -12.67 -2.20
C LYS A 150 21.48 -11.32 -1.62
N GLU A 151 20.81 -10.48 -2.41
CA GLU A 151 20.36 -9.14 -2.01
C GLU A 151 18.89 -9.10 -1.56
N ARG A 152 18.10 -10.14 -1.88
CA ARG A 152 16.66 -10.20 -1.56
C ARG A 152 16.35 -10.05 -0.08
N GLY A 153 17.18 -10.61 0.80
CA GLY A 153 17.01 -10.49 2.25
C GLY A 153 17.14 -9.04 2.73
N PHE A 154 18.12 -8.30 2.22
CA PHE A 154 18.29 -6.88 2.53
C PHE A 154 17.12 -6.04 1.98
N ALA A 155 16.74 -6.26 0.72
CA ALA A 155 15.59 -5.59 0.12
C ALA A 155 14.30 -5.86 0.90
N ALA A 156 14.09 -7.10 1.34
CA ALA A 156 12.95 -7.48 2.17
C ALA A 156 12.95 -6.79 3.53
N ALA A 157 14.09 -6.78 4.22
CA ALA A 157 14.23 -6.09 5.49
C ALA A 157 13.97 -4.58 5.35
N LEU A 158 14.45 -3.97 4.26
CA LEU A 158 14.29 -2.53 4.03
C LEU A 158 12.82 -2.16 3.79
N PHE A 159 12.08 -2.86 2.92
CA PHE A 159 10.67 -2.51 2.74
C PHE A 159 9.82 -2.85 3.98
N ASN A 160 10.16 -3.89 4.74
CA ASN A 160 9.43 -4.19 5.99
C ASN A 160 9.68 -3.13 7.06
N SER A 161 10.87 -2.52 7.13
CA SER A 161 11.14 -1.45 8.10
C SER A 161 10.31 -0.19 7.86
N ALA A 162 9.76 -0.02 6.64
CA ALA A 162 8.85 1.06 6.27
C ALA A 162 7.64 1.17 7.19
N GLN A 163 7.19 0.07 7.82
CA GLN A 163 6.08 0.07 8.76
C GLN A 163 6.37 0.91 10.02
N TYR A 164 7.60 0.88 10.51
CA TYR A 164 8.02 1.65 11.67
C TYR A 164 8.26 3.11 11.29
N PHE A 165 8.81 3.32 10.10
CA PHE A 165 8.97 4.66 9.53
C PHE A 165 7.61 5.35 9.34
N ALA A 166 6.57 4.62 8.92
CA ALA A 166 5.22 5.15 8.76
C ALA A 166 4.70 5.80 10.05
N THR A 167 4.84 5.12 11.18
CA THR A 167 4.41 5.65 12.47
C THR A 167 5.15 6.95 12.82
N VAL A 168 6.46 7.00 12.63
CA VAL A 168 7.25 8.21 12.92
C VAL A 168 6.89 9.37 11.98
N ALA A 169 6.69 9.09 10.69
CA ALA A 169 6.43 10.10 9.69
C ALA A 169 4.99 10.63 9.74
N PHE A 170 4.01 9.74 9.88
CA PHE A 170 2.59 10.09 9.76
C PHE A 170 1.88 10.28 11.09
N ALA A 171 2.27 9.65 12.21
CA ALA A 171 1.54 9.82 13.46
C ALA A 171 1.53 11.28 13.97
N PRO A 172 2.65 12.03 13.94
CA PRO A 172 2.63 13.45 14.32
C PRO A 172 1.76 14.29 13.39
N LEU A 173 1.83 14.03 12.07
CA LEU A 173 1.00 14.70 11.07
C LEU A 173 -0.49 14.44 11.31
N MET A 174 -0.88 13.16 11.47
CA MET A 174 -2.26 12.76 11.72
C MET A 174 -2.79 13.33 13.04
N GLY A 175 -1.99 13.29 14.11
CA GLY A 175 -2.37 13.90 15.39
C GLY A 175 -2.58 15.40 15.29
N TRP A 176 -1.70 16.10 14.57
CA TRP A 176 -1.87 17.54 14.29
C TRP A 176 -3.13 17.83 13.46
N LEU A 177 -3.44 17.00 12.46
CA LEU A 177 -4.66 17.11 11.66
C LEU A 177 -5.92 16.94 12.53
N VAL A 178 -5.97 15.92 13.40
CA VAL A 178 -7.11 15.70 14.31
C VAL A 178 -7.38 16.92 15.17
N VAL A 179 -6.34 17.52 15.77
CA VAL A 179 -6.51 18.66 16.70
C VAL A 179 -6.83 19.96 15.95
N SER A 180 -6.27 20.16 14.75
CA SER A 180 -6.35 21.45 14.05
C SER A 180 -7.49 21.55 13.04
N LEU A 181 -7.81 20.45 12.35
CA LEU A 181 -8.74 20.42 11.22
C LEU A 181 -9.88 19.41 11.40
N GLY A 182 -9.79 18.51 12.37
CA GLY A 182 -10.75 17.42 12.57
C GLY A 182 -10.25 16.08 12.04
N TRP A 183 -10.91 15.00 12.46
CA TRP A 183 -10.49 13.64 12.16
C TRP A 183 -10.71 13.26 10.69
N GLU A 184 -11.66 13.90 10.01
CA GLU A 184 -11.99 13.70 8.60
C GLU A 184 -10.75 13.90 7.71
N HIS A 185 -9.95 14.92 8.04
CA HIS A 185 -8.79 15.32 7.27
C HIS A 185 -7.65 14.30 7.35
N VAL A 186 -7.59 13.48 8.41
CA VAL A 186 -6.64 12.36 8.48
C VAL A 186 -6.86 11.41 7.30
N PHE A 187 -8.12 11.03 7.07
CA PHE A 187 -8.53 10.13 6.00
C PHE A 187 -8.32 10.75 4.62
N THR A 188 -8.73 12.01 4.45
CA THR A 188 -8.58 12.72 3.18
C THR A 188 -7.11 12.91 2.79
N VAL A 189 -6.24 13.29 3.74
CA VAL A 189 -4.81 13.51 3.47
C VAL A 189 -4.09 12.19 3.20
N VAL A 190 -4.25 11.18 4.05
CA VAL A 190 -3.57 9.88 3.88
C VAL A 190 -4.02 9.19 2.59
N GLY A 191 -5.33 9.16 2.34
CA GLY A 191 -5.85 8.62 1.09
C GLY A 191 -5.42 9.44 -0.13
N GLY A 192 -5.37 10.77 -0.04
CA GLY A 192 -4.90 11.64 -1.12
C GLY A 192 -3.43 11.37 -1.48
N VAL A 193 -2.56 11.21 -0.48
CA VAL A 193 -1.15 10.82 -0.68
C VAL A 193 -1.07 9.45 -1.37
N GLY A 194 -1.92 8.50 -0.97
CA GLY A 194 -2.00 7.18 -1.60
C GLY A 194 -2.45 7.23 -3.07
N VAL A 195 -3.42 8.07 -3.42
CA VAL A 195 -3.84 8.27 -4.82
C VAL A 195 -2.71 8.84 -5.66
N VAL A 196 -2.00 9.86 -5.15
CA VAL A 196 -0.80 10.42 -5.83
C VAL A 196 0.26 9.32 -6.02
N LEU A 197 0.49 8.50 -5.00
CA LEU A 197 1.44 7.40 -5.07
C LEU A 197 1.02 6.33 -6.10
N ALA A 198 -0.27 6.03 -6.23
CA ALA A 198 -0.80 5.14 -7.26
C ALA A 198 -0.50 5.66 -8.67
N LEU A 199 -0.66 6.97 -8.90
CA LEU A 199 -0.34 7.60 -10.18
C LEU A 199 1.17 7.52 -10.47
N ILE A 200 2.01 7.76 -9.48
CA ILE A 200 3.48 7.62 -9.60
C ILE A 200 3.84 6.15 -9.90
N TRP A 201 3.23 5.20 -9.20
CA TRP A 201 3.44 3.76 -9.40
C TRP A 201 3.23 3.34 -10.86
N THR A 202 2.13 3.78 -11.48
CA THR A 202 1.83 3.42 -12.88
C THR A 202 2.90 3.87 -13.88
N LYS A 203 3.56 5.00 -13.60
CA LYS A 203 4.61 5.60 -14.42
C LYS A 203 5.99 5.01 -14.15
N VAL A 204 6.31 4.69 -12.90
CA VAL A 204 7.66 4.30 -12.46
C VAL A 204 7.90 2.79 -12.54
N ILE A 205 6.92 1.96 -12.17
CA ILE A 205 7.09 0.51 -12.19
C ILE A 205 6.99 0.01 -13.63
N HIS A 206 7.99 -0.73 -14.10
CA HIS A 206 7.96 -1.41 -15.38
C HIS A 206 7.56 -2.88 -15.20
N PRO A 207 6.89 -3.50 -16.19
CA PRO A 207 6.54 -4.93 -16.17
C PRO A 207 7.76 -5.83 -15.97
#